data_AF-A0A9D3XMR7-F1
#
_entry.id   AF-A0A9D3XMR7-F1
#
_cell.length_a   1.000
_cell.length_b   1.000
_cell.length_c   1.000
_cell.angle_alpha   90.00
_cell.angle_beta   90.00
_cell.angle_gamma   90.00
#
_symmetry.space_group_name_H-M   'P 1'
#
loop_
_entity.id
_entity.type
_entity.pdbx_description
1 polymer ?
#
loop_
_entity_poly.entity_id
_entity_poly.type
_entity_poly.pdbx_seq_one_letter_code
_entity_poly.pdbx_strand_id
1 'polypeptide(L)'
;MTGPNASHRFPSVISSGFAQDWAAKALQQYREKNDSNSPAKSAGGGELMAVVGVRAARWLWAATLLRAAGGRAAPLGARAASDLPKHLMPGPYPKTPEEKAAAAKKYNMRVEDYEPYPDDGMGSGDYPKLPDRFHHERDPWYQWDYPSLRQNWGEPMHWHFDMFLRTRVDTSPTVVSWHTMRNRFLLFIGFMLFMFWLGEMYPSYMPVGPKQYPYNNLYLERGGDPSKEPPEVKNYEI
;
A
#
# COMPACT_ATOMS: atom_id res chain seq x y z
N MET A 1 -8.68 -40.61 -27.81
CA MET A 1 -7.31 -40.80 -27.29
C MET A 1 -7.02 -39.66 -26.34
N THR A 2 -7.03 -39.99 -25.06
CA THR A 2 -6.81 -39.13 -23.89
C THR A 2 -5.31 -38.97 -23.63
N GLY A 3 -4.84 -37.75 -23.36
CA GLY A 3 -3.50 -37.48 -22.84
C GLY A 3 -3.43 -36.04 -22.28
N PRO A 4 -2.80 -35.79 -21.10
CA PRO A 4 -3.18 -34.69 -20.23
C PRO A 4 -2.23 -33.47 -20.27
N ASN A 5 -2.81 -32.29 -20.01
CA ASN A 5 -2.11 -31.01 -19.84
C ASN A 5 -1.25 -31.02 -18.56
N ALA A 6 0.05 -30.78 -18.71
CA ALA A 6 1.01 -30.61 -17.61
C ALA A 6 1.05 -29.14 -17.16
N SER A 7 0.54 -28.86 -15.97
CA SER A 7 0.73 -27.60 -15.26
C SER A 7 2.12 -27.54 -14.62
N HIS A 8 2.92 -26.52 -14.96
CA HIS A 8 4.19 -26.23 -14.31
C HIS A 8 3.97 -25.81 -12.84
N ARG A 9 4.47 -26.62 -11.89
CA ARG A 9 4.65 -26.24 -10.48
C ARG A 9 6.11 -25.80 -10.26
N PHE A 10 6.28 -24.60 -9.71
CA PHE A 10 7.55 -24.15 -9.13
C PHE A 10 7.79 -24.83 -7.77
N PRO A 11 9.03 -25.21 -7.42
CA PRO A 11 9.33 -25.76 -6.10
C PRO A 11 9.47 -24.64 -5.06
N SER A 12 8.51 -24.54 -4.14
CA SER A 12 8.61 -23.71 -2.94
C SER A 12 9.35 -24.47 -1.83
N VAL A 13 10.67 -24.29 -1.74
CA VAL A 13 11.50 -24.82 -0.65
C VAL A 13 11.87 -23.66 0.27
N ILE A 14 10.94 -23.24 1.14
CA ILE A 14 11.24 -22.53 2.40
C ILE A 14 10.24 -23.01 3.47
N SER A 15 10.73 -23.90 4.32
CA SER A 15 10.32 -24.24 5.70
C SER A 15 8.92 -23.79 6.18
N SER A 16 7.91 -24.62 5.95
CA SER A 16 6.59 -24.52 6.59
C SER A 16 6.58 -24.98 8.07
N GLY A 17 7.65 -25.62 8.54
CA GLY A 17 7.71 -26.17 9.91
C GLY A 17 7.98 -25.13 10.99
N PHE A 18 8.83 -24.13 10.71
CA PHE A 18 9.24 -23.15 11.73
C PHE A 18 8.12 -22.17 12.10
N ALA A 19 7.33 -21.72 11.13
CA ALA A 19 6.21 -20.81 11.36
C ALA A 19 5.06 -21.50 12.13
N GLN A 20 4.83 -22.79 11.89
CA GLN A 20 3.80 -23.57 12.60
C GLN A 20 4.21 -23.85 14.06
N ASP A 21 5.49 -24.15 14.29
CA ASP A 21 6.00 -24.44 15.65
C ASP A 21 6.04 -23.19 16.55
N TRP A 22 6.31 -22.02 15.96
CA TRP A 22 6.25 -20.74 16.68
C TRP A 22 4.81 -20.36 17.07
N ALA A 23 3.84 -20.54 16.16
CA ALA A 23 2.44 -20.25 16.43
C ALA A 23 1.85 -21.16 17.52
N ALA A 24 2.24 -22.45 17.55
CA ALA A 24 1.82 -23.39 18.58
C ALA A 24 2.34 -23.01 19.98
N LYS A 25 3.61 -22.59 20.08
CA LYS A 25 4.21 -22.12 21.34
C LYS A 25 3.57 -20.82 21.83
N ALA A 26 3.26 -19.88 20.93
CA ALA A 26 2.59 -18.63 21.28
C ALA A 26 1.17 -18.87 21.85
N LEU A 27 0.43 -19.83 21.29
CA LEU A 27 -0.91 -20.19 21.79
C LEU A 27 -0.88 -20.92 23.14
N GLN A 28 0.12 -21.78 23.38
CA GLN A 28 0.31 -22.41 24.70
C GLN A 28 0.59 -21.35 25.78
N GLN A 29 1.47 -20.40 25.48
CA GLN A 29 1.84 -19.34 26.41
C GLN A 29 0.66 -18.40 26.71
N TYR A 30 -0.22 -18.16 25.73
CA TYR A 30 -1.46 -17.39 25.94
C TYR A 30 -2.48 -18.14 26.80
N ARG A 31 -2.55 -19.47 26.66
CA ARG A 31 -3.48 -20.32 27.43
C ARG A 31 -3.08 -20.43 28.90
N GLU A 32 -1.80 -20.65 29.18
CA GLU A 32 -1.28 -20.72 30.56
C GLU A 32 -1.50 -19.41 31.32
N LYS A 33 -1.35 -18.27 30.65
CA LYS A 33 -1.53 -16.93 31.25
C LYS A 33 -2.99 -16.62 31.59
N ASN A 34 -3.95 -17.28 30.92
CA ASN A 34 -5.37 -17.13 31.21
C ASN A 34 -5.86 -18.13 32.25
N ASP A 35 -5.28 -19.33 32.32
CA ASP A 35 -5.63 -20.33 33.33
C ASP A 35 -5.12 -19.92 34.74
N SER A 36 -4.02 -19.16 34.83
CA SER A 36 -3.54 -18.62 36.11
C SER A 36 -4.44 -17.53 36.72
N ASN A 37 -5.41 -17.00 35.96
CA ASN A 37 -6.26 -15.88 36.39
C ASN A 37 -7.74 -16.26 36.59
N SER A 38 -8.02 -17.57 36.72
CA SER A 38 -9.38 -18.07 36.95
C SER A 38 -9.56 -18.51 38.42
N PRO A 39 -10.56 -18.02 39.16
CA PRO A 39 -10.74 -18.34 40.58
C PRO A 39 -11.21 -19.79 40.76
N ALA A 40 -10.34 -20.62 41.31
CA ALA A 40 -10.64 -21.99 41.69
C ALA A 40 -11.74 -22.05 42.76
N LYS A 41 -12.77 -22.87 42.50
CA LYS A 41 -13.80 -23.28 43.46
C LYS A 41 -13.17 -24.03 44.64
N SER A 42 -13.41 -23.57 45.86
CA SER A 42 -13.23 -24.34 47.09
C SER A 42 -14.61 -24.73 47.63
N ALA A 43 -14.85 -26.04 47.74
CA ALA A 43 -15.99 -26.61 48.44
C ALA A 43 -15.60 -26.81 49.92
N GLY A 44 -16.40 -26.26 50.84
CA GLY A 44 -16.29 -26.47 52.28
C GLY A 44 -17.57 -25.97 52.95
N GLY A 45 -18.32 -26.89 53.54
CA GLY A 45 -19.68 -26.66 54.02
C GLY A 45 -19.78 -25.97 55.37
N GLY A 46 -21.00 -25.51 55.67
CA GLY A 46 -21.55 -25.33 57.01
C GLY A 46 -21.13 -24.07 57.77
N GLU A 47 -22.12 -23.26 58.11
CA GLU A 47 -22.14 -22.37 59.29
C GLU A 47 -21.21 -21.13 59.29
N LEU A 48 -21.76 -19.97 58.91
CA LEU A 48 -22.10 -18.88 59.86
C LEU A 48 -22.42 -17.58 59.09
N MET A 49 -23.71 -17.46 58.78
CA MET A 49 -24.39 -16.32 58.19
C MET A 49 -24.54 -15.16 59.19
N ALA A 50 -23.49 -14.34 59.40
CA ALA A 50 -23.66 -13.11 60.20
C ALA A 50 -22.80 -11.90 59.82
N VAL A 51 -21.81 -12.02 58.91
CA VAL A 51 -20.88 -10.89 58.63
C VAL A 51 -20.99 -10.33 57.20
N VAL A 52 -21.77 -10.97 56.31
CA VAL A 52 -21.87 -10.54 54.90
C VAL A 52 -22.91 -9.42 54.68
N GLY A 53 -23.89 -9.26 55.56
CA GLY A 53 -25.03 -8.34 55.36
C GLY A 53 -24.69 -6.84 55.39
N VAL A 54 -23.64 -6.43 56.12
CA VAL A 54 -23.33 -5.00 56.31
C VAL A 54 -22.47 -4.42 55.18
N ARG A 55 -21.71 -5.27 54.46
CA ARG A 55 -20.86 -4.82 53.35
C ARG A 55 -21.64 -4.65 52.03
N ALA A 56 -22.67 -5.47 51.79
CA ALA A 56 -23.50 -5.38 50.58
C ALA A 56 -24.34 -4.08 50.54
N ALA A 57 -24.84 -3.61 51.68
CA ALA A 57 -25.66 -2.39 51.76
C ALA A 57 -24.87 -1.12 51.42
N ARG A 58 -23.57 -1.07 51.76
CA ARG A 58 -22.68 0.07 51.42
C ARG A 58 -22.38 0.15 49.92
N TRP A 59 -22.24 -0.99 49.24
CA TRP A 59 -22.03 -1.01 47.78
C TRP A 59 -23.30 -0.64 47.01
N LEU A 60 -24.48 -1.05 47.48
CA LEU A 60 -25.75 -0.66 46.88
C LEU A 60 -26.01 0.85 47.04
N TRP A 61 -25.65 1.45 48.18
CA TRP A 61 -25.74 2.90 48.38
C TRP A 61 -24.72 3.70 47.55
N ALA A 62 -23.51 3.17 47.36
CA ALA A 62 -22.51 3.79 46.49
C ALA A 62 -22.92 3.74 45.00
N ALA A 63 -23.53 2.62 44.57
CA ALA A 63 -24.02 2.46 43.20
C ALA A 63 -25.23 3.37 42.88
N THR A 64 -26.13 3.60 43.85
CA THR A 64 -27.24 4.55 43.66
C THR A 64 -26.76 6.00 43.65
N LEU A 65 -25.76 6.36 44.45
CA LEU A 65 -25.13 7.69 44.39
C LEU A 65 -24.36 7.94 43.09
N LEU A 66 -23.68 6.92 42.54
CA LEU A 66 -23.07 7.02 41.21
C LEU A 66 -24.12 7.16 40.08
N ARG A 67 -25.29 6.54 40.23
CA ARG A 67 -26.39 6.66 39.27
C ARG A 67 -27.14 7.99 39.38
N ALA A 68 -27.17 8.61 40.56
CA ALA A 68 -27.68 9.95 40.78
C ALA A 68 -26.71 11.06 40.32
N ALA A 69 -25.40 10.78 40.35
CA ALA A 69 -24.36 11.68 39.84
C ALA A 69 -24.15 11.60 38.30
N GLY A 70 -24.62 10.53 37.66
CA GLY A 70 -24.55 10.36 36.19
C GLY A 70 -25.62 11.12 35.40
N GLY A 71 -26.51 11.85 36.09
CA GLY A 71 -27.61 12.59 35.48
C GLY A 71 -27.41 14.09 35.55
N ARG A 72 -26.42 14.65 34.85
CA ARG A 72 -26.45 16.02 34.30
C ARG A 72 -25.21 16.31 33.45
N ALA A 73 -25.49 16.83 32.26
CA ALA A 73 -24.57 17.40 31.29
C ALA A 73 -23.61 16.40 30.61
N ALA A 74 -24.12 15.72 29.57
CA ALA A 74 -23.32 15.72 28.34
C ALA A 74 -22.94 17.19 28.07
N PRO A 75 -21.67 17.53 27.84
CA PRO A 75 -21.29 18.91 27.62
C PRO A 75 -22.18 19.49 26.51
N LEU A 76 -22.88 20.57 26.83
CA LEU A 76 -23.61 21.46 25.91
C LEU A 76 -22.60 22.09 24.94
N GLY A 77 -22.01 21.25 24.11
CA GLY A 77 -20.72 21.46 23.46
C GLY A 77 -20.16 20.21 22.78
N ALA A 78 -20.83 19.06 22.86
CA ALA A 78 -20.78 18.09 21.76
C ALA A 78 -21.32 18.83 20.53
N ARG A 79 -20.41 19.46 19.77
CA ARG A 79 -20.72 19.92 18.42
C ARG A 79 -21.41 18.74 17.76
N ALA A 80 -22.67 18.91 17.35
CA ALA A 80 -23.19 18.09 16.26
C ALA A 80 -22.04 18.00 15.26
N ALA A 81 -21.67 16.78 14.84
CA ALA A 81 -20.76 16.63 13.73
C ALA A 81 -21.18 17.66 12.68
N SER A 82 -20.23 18.42 12.15
CA SER A 82 -20.49 19.44 11.13
C SER A 82 -20.95 18.74 9.84
N ASP A 83 -22.11 18.11 9.91
CA ASP A 83 -22.68 17.32 8.85
C ASP A 83 -23.11 18.33 7.80
N LEU A 84 -22.42 18.28 6.67
CA LEU A 84 -22.92 18.93 5.47
C LEU A 84 -24.36 18.44 5.26
N PRO A 85 -25.32 19.34 5.02
CA PRO A 85 -26.69 18.91 4.77
C PRO A 85 -26.71 17.96 3.56
N LYS A 86 -27.54 16.91 3.61
CA LYS A 86 -27.54 15.81 2.62
C LYS A 86 -27.65 16.28 1.16
N HIS A 87 -28.31 17.41 0.91
CA HIS A 87 -28.44 17.98 -0.43
C HIS A 87 -27.12 18.53 -1.01
N LEU A 88 -26.10 18.77 -0.18
CA LEU A 88 -24.75 19.15 -0.61
C LEU A 88 -23.82 17.96 -0.81
N MET A 89 -24.22 16.76 -0.36
CA MET A 89 -23.43 15.55 -0.58
C MET A 89 -23.56 15.06 -2.04
N PRO A 90 -22.56 14.34 -2.56
CA PRO A 90 -22.68 13.62 -3.82
C PRO A 90 -23.85 12.63 -3.81
N GLY A 91 -24.52 12.52 -4.96
CA GLY A 91 -25.72 11.73 -5.17
C GLY A 91 -25.63 10.83 -6.42
N PRO A 92 -26.75 10.24 -6.84
CA PRO A 92 -26.81 9.41 -8.03
C PRO A 92 -26.72 10.25 -9.32
N TYR A 93 -26.38 9.59 -10.43
CA TYR A 93 -26.23 10.24 -11.74
C TYR A 93 -27.49 11.03 -12.16
N PRO A 94 -27.37 12.33 -12.55
CA PRO A 94 -28.50 13.16 -12.93
C PRO A 94 -28.99 12.79 -14.33
N LYS A 95 -30.28 12.47 -14.46
CA LYS A 95 -30.87 12.05 -15.76
C LYS A 95 -31.67 13.16 -16.40
N THR A 96 -32.28 14.03 -15.59
CA THR A 96 -33.09 15.15 -16.09
C THR A 96 -32.26 16.43 -16.20
N PRO A 97 -32.61 17.36 -17.13
CA PRO A 97 -31.92 18.64 -17.22
C PRO A 97 -32.09 19.50 -15.96
N GLU A 98 -33.20 19.34 -15.24
CA GLU A 98 -33.45 20.03 -13.96
C GLU A 98 -32.54 19.49 -12.84
N GLU A 99 -32.39 18.18 -12.73
CA GLU A 99 -31.42 17.55 -11.82
C GLU A 99 -29.99 17.95 -12.17
N LYS A 100 -29.67 18.03 -13.47
CA LYS A 100 -28.37 18.51 -13.94
C LYS A 100 -28.11 19.95 -13.50
N ALA A 101 -29.11 20.84 -13.62
CA ALA A 101 -29.00 22.23 -13.17
C ALA A 101 -28.86 22.34 -11.65
N ALA A 102 -29.58 21.51 -10.89
CA ALA A 102 -29.47 21.44 -9.44
C ALA A 102 -28.09 20.92 -9.00
N ALA A 103 -27.55 19.90 -9.67
CA ALA A 103 -26.22 19.36 -9.42
C ALA A 103 -25.11 20.37 -9.76
N ALA A 104 -25.21 21.06 -10.90
CA ALA A 104 -24.28 22.14 -11.25
C ALA A 104 -24.27 23.24 -10.18
N LYS A 105 -25.46 23.67 -9.71
CA LYS A 105 -25.60 24.63 -8.61
C LYS A 105 -24.99 24.10 -7.29
N LYS A 106 -25.15 22.81 -7.00
CA LYS A 106 -24.56 22.14 -5.82
C LYS A 106 -23.03 22.20 -5.82
N TYR A 107 -22.40 22.02 -6.98
CA TYR A 107 -20.94 22.06 -7.15
C TYR A 107 -20.37 23.45 -7.50
N ASN A 108 -21.19 24.50 -7.40
CA ASN A 108 -20.78 25.88 -7.75
C ASN A 108 -20.29 26.01 -9.21
N MET A 109 -20.80 25.17 -10.11
CA MET A 109 -20.49 25.17 -11.54
C MET A 109 -21.64 25.74 -12.37
N ARG A 110 -21.32 26.17 -13.59
CA ARG A 110 -22.32 26.54 -14.60
C ARG A 110 -22.96 25.27 -15.17
N VAL A 111 -24.22 25.35 -15.58
CA VAL A 111 -24.97 24.18 -16.08
C VAL A 111 -24.37 23.65 -17.39
N GLU A 112 -23.80 24.56 -18.19
CA GLU A 112 -23.17 24.28 -19.47
C GLU A 112 -21.85 23.55 -19.30
N ASP A 113 -21.04 23.96 -18.33
CA ASP A 113 -19.71 23.39 -18.05
C ASP A 113 -19.78 22.12 -17.18
N TYR A 114 -20.94 21.82 -16.60
CA TYR A 114 -21.14 20.63 -15.79
C TYR A 114 -21.35 19.39 -16.68
N GLU A 115 -20.35 18.52 -16.67
CA GLU A 115 -20.40 17.21 -17.31
C GLU A 115 -20.22 16.13 -16.23
N PRO A 116 -21.22 15.28 -15.96
CA PRO A 116 -21.04 14.13 -15.07
C PRO A 116 -20.23 13.02 -15.76
N TYR A 117 -19.63 12.13 -14.97
CA TYR A 117 -19.05 10.88 -15.48
C TYR A 117 -20.13 9.98 -16.10
N PRO A 118 -19.81 9.16 -17.12
CA PRO A 118 -20.77 8.23 -17.71
C PRO A 118 -21.32 7.24 -16.67
N ASP A 119 -22.60 6.89 -16.80
CA ASP A 119 -23.31 5.96 -15.90
C ASP A 119 -22.96 4.49 -16.20
N ASP A 120 -21.69 4.13 -15.96
CA ASP A 120 -21.16 2.78 -16.19
C ASP A 120 -21.27 1.88 -14.93
N GLY A 121 -21.97 2.34 -13.89
CA GLY A 121 -22.04 1.66 -12.60
C GLY A 121 -20.73 1.69 -11.79
N MET A 122 -19.75 2.50 -12.20
CA MET A 122 -18.44 2.67 -11.53
C MET A 122 -18.53 3.45 -10.20
N GLY A 123 -19.72 3.95 -9.84
CA GLY A 123 -19.95 4.64 -8.57
C GLY A 123 -19.56 6.13 -8.55
N SER A 124 -19.31 6.74 -9.71
CA SER A 124 -19.00 8.18 -9.81
C SER A 124 -20.20 9.10 -9.49
N GLY A 125 -21.43 8.60 -9.67
CA GLY A 125 -22.65 9.32 -9.30
C GLY A 125 -22.84 10.63 -10.07
N ASP A 126 -23.12 11.70 -9.35
CA ASP A 126 -23.24 13.07 -9.88
C ASP A 126 -21.96 13.91 -9.74
N TYR A 127 -20.79 13.29 -9.55
CA TYR A 127 -19.56 14.06 -9.43
C TYR A 127 -19.16 14.69 -10.79
N PRO A 128 -18.74 15.96 -10.81
CA PRO A 128 -18.33 16.62 -12.05
C PRO A 128 -17.03 16.01 -12.60
N LYS A 129 -17.02 15.72 -13.91
CA LYS A 129 -15.84 15.34 -14.66
C LYS A 129 -15.06 16.60 -15.04
N LEU A 130 -14.14 16.98 -14.17
CA LEU A 130 -13.20 18.08 -14.43
C LEU A 130 -12.13 17.65 -15.44
N PRO A 131 -11.54 18.59 -16.19
CA PRO A 131 -10.44 18.28 -17.12
C PRO A 131 -9.25 17.67 -16.37
N ASP A 132 -8.63 16.65 -16.96
CA ASP A 132 -7.49 15.91 -16.41
C ASP A 132 -6.19 16.72 -16.51
N ARG A 133 -6.16 17.88 -15.85
CA ARG A 133 -5.03 18.80 -15.82
C ARG A 133 -4.34 18.79 -14.48
N PHE A 134 -3.03 18.82 -14.56
CA PHE A 134 -2.19 18.81 -13.39
C PHE A 134 -2.15 20.17 -12.69
N HIS A 135 -2.08 20.16 -11.35
CA HIS A 135 -2.11 21.39 -10.55
C HIS A 135 -0.90 22.32 -10.78
N HIS A 136 0.24 21.83 -11.29
CA HIS A 136 1.35 22.71 -11.67
C HIS A 136 1.03 23.60 -12.89
N GLU A 137 0.06 23.26 -13.72
CA GLU A 137 -0.35 24.09 -14.87
C GLU A 137 -1.12 25.34 -14.45
N ARG A 138 -1.73 25.32 -13.26
CA ARG A 138 -2.46 26.48 -12.73
C ARG A 138 -1.49 27.64 -12.48
N ASP A 139 -1.97 28.86 -12.72
CA ASP A 139 -1.17 30.07 -12.61
C ASP A 139 -0.45 30.17 -11.26
N PRO A 140 0.90 30.17 -11.22
CA PRO A 140 1.65 30.30 -9.98
C PRO A 140 1.58 31.71 -9.38
N TRP A 141 1.20 32.73 -10.15
CA TRP A 141 1.24 34.14 -9.73
C TRP A 141 -0.05 34.62 -9.08
N TYR A 142 -1.17 33.97 -9.41
CA TYR A 142 -2.44 34.21 -8.74
C TYR A 142 -2.36 33.83 -7.24
N GLN A 143 -2.95 34.65 -6.38
CA GLN A 143 -3.00 34.41 -4.93
C GLN A 143 -4.14 33.44 -4.61
N TRP A 144 -3.84 32.14 -4.60
CA TRP A 144 -4.78 31.08 -4.26
C TRP A 144 -5.09 31.04 -2.75
N ASP A 145 -6.32 30.67 -2.39
CA ASP A 145 -6.70 30.43 -0.99
C ASP A 145 -5.88 29.30 -0.36
N TYR A 146 -5.58 28.26 -1.14
CA TYR A 146 -4.65 27.20 -0.78
C TYR A 146 -3.40 27.25 -1.68
N PRO A 147 -2.36 28.03 -1.32
CA PRO A 147 -1.18 28.24 -2.17
C PRO A 147 -0.40 26.97 -2.51
N SER A 148 -0.41 25.97 -1.61
CA SER A 148 0.28 24.69 -1.83
C SER A 148 -0.39 23.85 -2.94
N LEU A 149 -1.73 23.90 -3.02
CA LEU A 149 -2.56 23.13 -3.94
C LEU A 149 -2.94 23.93 -5.20
N ARG A 150 -2.79 25.26 -5.16
CA ARG A 150 -3.28 26.21 -6.18
C ARG A 150 -4.78 26.03 -6.46
N GLN A 151 -5.57 26.03 -5.39
CA GLN A 151 -7.02 25.84 -5.46
C GLN A 151 -7.72 26.90 -4.61
N ASN A 152 -8.86 27.38 -5.11
CA ASN A 152 -9.71 28.33 -4.40
C ASN A 152 -10.74 27.61 -3.54
N TRP A 153 -11.24 28.29 -2.52
CA TRP A 153 -12.34 27.80 -1.72
C TRP A 153 -13.65 27.75 -2.55
N GLY A 154 -14.41 26.67 -2.43
CA GLY A 154 -15.66 26.47 -3.18
C GLY A 154 -15.48 25.98 -4.63
N GLU A 155 -14.24 25.80 -5.09
CA GLU A 155 -13.98 25.17 -6.40
C GLU A 155 -14.15 23.64 -6.31
N PRO A 156 -14.85 22.99 -7.25
CA PRO A 156 -14.95 21.53 -7.27
C PRO A 156 -13.56 20.90 -7.40
N MET A 157 -13.34 19.83 -6.66
CA MET A 157 -12.08 19.09 -6.68
C MET A 157 -12.09 18.06 -7.81
N HIS A 158 -10.95 17.78 -8.42
CA HIS A 158 -10.86 16.73 -9.43
C HIS A 158 -11.02 15.35 -8.78
N TRP A 159 -11.65 14.38 -9.47
CA TRP A 159 -11.89 13.05 -8.91
C TRP A 159 -10.58 12.34 -8.51
N HIS A 160 -9.57 12.39 -9.37
CA HIS A 160 -8.20 11.91 -9.12
C HIS A 160 -7.27 13.02 -8.59
N PHE A 161 -7.76 13.85 -7.67
CA PHE A 161 -6.98 14.95 -7.10
C PHE A 161 -5.67 14.48 -6.44
N ASP A 162 -5.68 13.30 -5.83
CA ASP A 162 -4.51 12.67 -5.23
C ASP A 162 -3.40 12.35 -6.25
N MET A 163 -3.79 12.01 -7.49
CA MET A 163 -2.86 11.73 -8.58
C MET A 163 -2.27 13.00 -9.20
N PHE A 164 -3.09 14.05 -9.36
CA PHE A 164 -2.67 15.33 -9.93
C PHE A 164 -2.14 16.33 -8.91
N LEU A 165 -1.87 15.87 -7.68
CA LEU A 165 -1.22 16.65 -6.66
C LEU A 165 0.17 17.09 -7.16
N ARG A 166 0.58 18.32 -6.81
CA ARG A 166 1.83 18.96 -7.22
C ARG A 166 3.12 18.11 -7.08
N THR A 167 3.11 17.08 -6.24
CA THR A 167 4.25 16.18 -5.96
C THR A 167 4.18 14.83 -6.70
N ARG A 168 3.23 14.68 -7.63
CA ARG A 168 2.86 13.40 -8.26
C ARG A 168 2.94 13.49 -9.79
N VAL A 169 1.87 13.10 -10.49
CA VAL A 169 1.86 12.91 -11.94
C VAL A 169 1.72 14.25 -12.64
N ASP A 170 2.69 14.59 -13.47
CA ASP A 170 2.73 15.85 -14.23
C ASP A 170 2.19 15.65 -15.66
N THR A 171 1.17 16.43 -16.03
CA THR A 171 0.61 16.46 -17.39
C THR A 171 0.99 17.71 -18.19
N SER A 172 1.90 18.53 -17.64
CA SER A 172 2.33 19.77 -18.27
C SER A 172 2.89 19.54 -19.68
N PRO A 173 2.61 20.47 -20.61
CA PRO A 173 3.07 20.34 -21.98
C PRO A 173 4.59 20.43 -22.03
N THR A 174 5.21 19.39 -22.58
CA THR A 174 6.65 19.35 -22.82
C THR A 174 6.97 19.85 -24.22
N VAL A 175 8.18 20.40 -24.40
CA VAL A 175 8.64 20.98 -25.70
C VAL A 175 8.77 19.92 -26.81
N VAL A 176 8.94 18.64 -26.45
CA VAL A 176 9.08 17.53 -27.40
C VAL A 176 7.85 16.64 -27.29
N SER A 177 7.30 16.20 -28.43
CA SER A 177 6.16 15.29 -28.43
C SER A 177 6.48 13.95 -27.75
N TRP A 178 5.49 13.39 -27.05
CA TRP A 178 5.63 12.15 -26.28
C TRP A 178 6.16 10.98 -27.12
N HIS A 179 5.61 10.77 -28.32
CA HIS A 179 6.02 9.69 -29.21
C HIS A 179 7.48 9.84 -29.66
N THR A 180 7.91 11.07 -29.95
CA THR A 180 9.30 11.34 -30.33
C THR A 180 10.26 11.07 -29.16
N MET A 181 9.92 11.50 -27.95
CA MET A 181 10.73 11.25 -26.76
C MET A 181 10.86 9.74 -26.49
N ARG A 182 9.73 9.01 -26.48
CA ARG A 182 9.70 7.55 -26.27
C ARG A 182 10.53 6.81 -27.33
N ASN A 183 10.33 7.13 -28.61
CA ASN A 183 11.01 6.42 -29.70
C ASN A 183 12.52 6.67 -29.67
N ARG A 184 12.96 7.90 -29.38
CA ARG A 184 14.40 8.23 -29.23
C ARG A 184 15.02 7.48 -28.04
N PHE A 185 14.31 7.44 -26.90
CA PHE A 185 14.75 6.72 -25.73
C PHE A 185 14.90 5.22 -25.99
N LEU A 186 13.88 4.59 -26.59
CA LEU A 186 13.92 3.17 -26.91
C LEU A 186 14.95 2.84 -27.99
N LEU A 187 15.13 3.72 -28.99
CA LEU A 187 16.17 3.56 -30.00
C LEU A 187 17.56 3.59 -29.35
N PHE A 188 17.80 4.53 -28.44
CA PHE A 188 19.08 4.64 -27.74
C PHE A 188 19.37 3.40 -26.90
N ILE A 189 18.40 2.96 -26.08
CA ILE A 189 18.57 1.75 -25.26
C ILE A 189 18.75 0.51 -26.13
N GLY A 190 17.93 0.35 -27.17
CA GLY A 190 18.04 -0.77 -28.10
C GLY A 190 19.39 -0.80 -28.83
N PHE A 191 19.88 0.38 -29.25
CA PHE A 191 21.18 0.51 -29.89
C PHE A 191 22.34 0.21 -28.93
N MET A 192 22.27 0.66 -27.67
CA MET A 192 23.29 0.35 -26.67
C MET A 192 23.34 -1.15 -26.35
N LEU A 193 22.19 -1.79 -26.17
CA LEU A 193 22.14 -3.24 -25.96
C LEU A 193 22.67 -4.01 -27.17
N PHE A 194 22.38 -3.56 -28.38
CA PHE A 194 22.92 -4.14 -29.60
C PHE A 194 24.45 -3.97 -29.70
N MET A 195 24.99 -2.80 -29.35
CA MET A 195 26.45 -2.59 -29.33
C MET A 195 27.14 -3.46 -28.27
N PHE A 196 26.54 -3.63 -27.08
CA PHE A 196 27.07 -4.55 -26.08
C PHE A 196 27.07 -6.01 -26.56
N TRP A 197 25.99 -6.43 -27.23
CA TRP A 197 25.92 -7.75 -27.85
C TRP A 197 27.00 -7.96 -28.91
N LEU A 198 27.26 -6.95 -29.76
CA LEU A 198 28.38 -6.99 -30.70
C LEU A 198 29.74 -7.03 -29.99
N GLY A 199 29.90 -6.30 -28.89
CA GLY A 199 31.11 -6.31 -28.07
C GLY A 199 31.39 -7.67 -27.44
N GLU A 200 30.35 -8.45 -27.13
CA GLU A 200 30.49 -9.84 -26.67
C GLU A 200 30.85 -10.80 -27.81
N MET A 201 30.27 -10.61 -29.00
CA MET A 201 30.59 -11.41 -30.20
C MET A 201 32.02 -11.15 -30.71
N TYR A 202 32.51 -9.92 -30.57
CA TYR A 202 33.85 -9.49 -30.98
C TYR A 202 34.63 -8.94 -29.79
N PRO A 203 35.04 -9.81 -28.85
CA PRO A 203 35.75 -9.37 -27.66
C PRO A 203 37.15 -8.88 -28.03
N SER A 204 37.51 -7.71 -27.52
CA SER A 204 38.89 -7.24 -27.57
C SER A 204 39.71 -7.94 -26.49
N TYR A 205 40.82 -8.56 -26.87
CA TYR A 205 41.78 -9.17 -25.94
C TYR A 205 43.18 -8.65 -26.23
N MET A 206 44.04 -8.66 -25.21
CA MET A 206 45.46 -8.35 -25.38
C MET A 206 46.13 -9.53 -26.09
N PRO A 207 47.05 -9.30 -27.05
CA PRO A 207 47.73 -10.37 -27.79
C PRO A 207 48.81 -11.07 -26.94
N VAL A 208 48.37 -11.64 -25.82
CA VAL A 208 49.17 -12.38 -24.86
C VAL A 208 48.56 -13.77 -24.69
N GLY A 209 49.41 -14.77 -24.50
CA GLY A 209 48.95 -16.11 -24.18
C GLY A 209 48.18 -16.17 -22.85
N PRO A 210 47.46 -17.27 -22.59
CA PRO A 210 46.82 -17.49 -21.30
C PRO A 210 47.86 -17.44 -20.17
N LYS A 211 47.46 -16.88 -19.02
CA LYS A 211 48.34 -16.79 -17.86
C LYS A 211 48.69 -18.19 -17.35
N GLN A 212 49.97 -18.51 -17.38
CA GLN A 212 50.49 -19.78 -16.88
C GLN A 212 50.63 -19.76 -15.36
N TYR A 213 50.31 -20.89 -14.74
CA TYR A 213 50.26 -21.07 -13.29
C TYR A 213 51.00 -22.36 -12.90
N PRO A 214 51.86 -22.36 -11.87
CA PRO A 214 52.57 -23.55 -11.40
C PRO A 214 51.64 -24.57 -10.70
N TYR A 215 52.17 -25.74 -10.33
CA TYR A 215 51.48 -26.77 -9.54
C TYR A 215 50.11 -27.19 -10.11
N ASN A 216 50.08 -27.61 -11.38
CA ASN A 216 48.86 -28.03 -12.07
C ASN A 216 47.73 -26.98 -11.98
N ASN A 217 48.04 -25.72 -12.31
CA ASN A 217 47.13 -24.57 -12.23
C ASN A 217 46.63 -24.28 -10.81
N LEU A 218 47.52 -24.37 -9.81
CA LEU A 218 47.22 -24.19 -8.39
C LEU A 218 46.05 -25.08 -7.93
N TYR A 219 46.10 -26.37 -8.27
CA TYR A 219 44.98 -27.28 -8.02
C TYR A 219 44.59 -27.34 -6.54
N LEU A 220 45.56 -27.45 -5.63
CA LEU A 220 45.30 -27.54 -4.20
C LEU A 220 44.78 -26.21 -3.63
N GLU A 221 45.34 -25.09 -4.08
CA GLU A 221 45.00 -23.76 -3.60
C GLU A 221 43.65 -23.26 -4.15
N ARG A 222 43.19 -23.80 -5.29
CA ARG A 222 41.85 -23.54 -5.86
C ARG A 222 40.76 -24.48 -5.34
N GLY A 223 41.06 -25.30 -4.32
CA GLY A 223 40.08 -26.18 -3.67
C GLY A 223 39.93 -27.56 -4.34
N GLY A 224 40.96 -28.02 -5.06
CA GLY A 224 41.04 -29.38 -5.57
C GLY A 224 41.10 -30.42 -4.45
N ASP A 225 40.58 -31.61 -4.73
CA ASP A 225 40.58 -32.73 -3.78
C ASP A 225 42.01 -33.29 -3.65
N PRO A 226 42.64 -33.24 -2.45
CA PRO A 226 44.00 -33.75 -2.24
C PRO A 226 44.11 -35.27 -2.41
N SER A 227 42.99 -35.98 -2.43
CA SER A 227 42.93 -37.44 -2.55
C SER A 227 42.95 -37.90 -4.02
N LYS A 228 42.82 -36.96 -4.96
CA LYS A 228 42.77 -37.23 -6.40
C LYS A 228 43.93 -36.53 -7.06
N GLU A 229 44.69 -37.28 -7.85
CA GLU A 229 45.76 -36.70 -8.64
C GLU A 229 45.14 -35.80 -9.73
N PRO A 230 45.50 -34.50 -9.76
CA PRO A 230 45.01 -33.61 -10.79
C PRO A 230 45.61 -33.97 -12.15
N PRO A 231 44.94 -33.60 -13.25
CA PRO A 231 45.52 -33.70 -14.58
C PRO A 231 46.85 -32.92 -14.64
N GLU A 232 47.90 -33.54 -15.17
CA GLU A 232 49.24 -32.96 -15.22
C GLU A 232 49.29 -31.82 -16.25
N VAL A 233 49.51 -30.58 -15.79
CA VAL A 233 49.63 -29.38 -16.65
C VAL A 233 51.07 -28.88 -16.57
N LYS A 234 51.84 -29.12 -17.64
CA LYS A 234 53.24 -28.67 -17.76
C LYS A 234 53.33 -27.37 -18.55
N ASN A 235 53.99 -26.38 -17.98
CA ASN A 235 54.36 -25.15 -18.67
C ASN A 235 55.85 -25.24 -19.02
N TYR A 236 56.21 -24.99 -20.27
CA TYR A 236 57.60 -24.98 -20.74
C TYR A 236 58.03 -23.54 -21.05
N GLU A 237 59.33 -23.27 -20.94
CA GLU A 237 59.92 -22.00 -21.39
C GLU A 237 59.91 -21.95 -22.92
N ILE A 238 59.58 -20.78 -23.48
CA ILE A 238 59.47 -20.51 -24.93
C ILE A 238 60.67 -19.66 -25.36
#